data_AF-A0A0E3SJG5-F1
#
_entry.id   AF-A0A0E3SJG5-F1
#
_cell.length_a   1.000
_cell.length_b   1.000
_cell.length_c   1.000
_cell.angle_alpha   90.00
_cell.angle_beta   90.00
_cell.angle_gamma   90.00
#
_symmetry.space_group_name_H-M   'P 1'
#
loop_
_entity.id
_entity.type
_entity.pdbx_description
1 polymer ?
#
loop_
_entity_poly.entity_id
_entity_poly.type
_entity_poly.pdbx_seq_one_letter_code
_entity_poly.pdbx_strand_id
1 'polypeptide(L)'
;MQHKSFNDTWYDWESLGGEFIDGVAASSWASYRLDCFAVGSDFHTLKHKWYDGSWHEWMCRGGELYSAPAAVSWDSQRIDVFAIGENKTMQHKWYHLQLNQSN
;
A
#
# COMPACT_ATOMS: atom_id res chain seq x y z
N MET A 1 9.56 0.19 7.72
CA MET A 1 8.91 1.45 7.26
C MET A 1 8.66 2.35 8.45
N GLN A 2 8.86 3.67 8.31
CA GLN A 2 8.53 4.66 9.34
C GLN A 2 7.31 5.47 8.91
N HIS A 3 6.42 5.77 9.85
CA HIS A 3 5.24 6.61 9.64
C HIS A 3 5.21 7.69 10.71
N LYS A 4 4.65 8.85 10.38
CA LYS A 4 4.26 9.87 11.37
C LYS A 4 3.03 10.59 10.84
N SER A 5 2.18 11.02 11.74
CA SER A 5 0.96 11.75 11.42
C SER A 5 1.05 13.20 11.86
N PHE A 6 0.11 14.01 11.38
CA PHE A 6 -0.06 15.41 11.75
C PHE A 6 -1.44 15.62 12.37
N ASN A 7 -1.48 16.26 13.53
CA ASN A 7 -2.69 16.75 14.19
C ASN A 7 -2.34 18.01 14.99
N ASP A 8 -2.42 19.16 14.34
CA ASP A 8 -1.89 20.47 14.77
C ASP A 8 -0.36 20.54 15.00
N THR A 9 0.28 19.41 15.30
CA THR A 9 1.72 19.17 15.31
C THR A 9 2.03 17.84 14.64
N TRP A 10 3.28 17.67 14.20
CA TRP A 10 3.79 16.36 13.83
C TRP A 10 3.98 15.51 15.08
N TYR A 11 3.52 14.27 15.04
CA TYR A 11 3.92 13.25 16.00
C TYR A 11 5.32 12.73 15.68
N ASP A 12 5.90 12.00 16.64
CA ASP A 12 7.14 11.26 16.45
C ASP A 12 6.98 10.17 15.39
N TRP A 13 8.11 9.74 14.84
CA TRP A 13 8.15 8.60 13.94
C TRP A 13 7.81 7.31 14.69
N GLU A 14 6.87 6.54 14.15
CA GLU A 14 6.58 5.18 14.56
C GLU A 14 7.05 4.16 13.52
N SER A 15 7.62 3.06 14.00
CA SER A 15 8.00 1.94 13.15
C SER A 15 6.76 1.12 12.80
N LEU A 16 6.49 0.97 11.51
CA LEU A 16 5.48 0.05 11.00
C LEU A 16 6.05 -1.36 10.72
N GLY A 17 7.30 -1.61 11.13
CA GLY A 17 8.00 -2.87 10.86
C GLY A 17 8.25 -3.13 9.36
N GLY A 18 8.36 -4.40 9.01
CA GLY A 18 8.56 -4.90 7.65
C GLY A 18 10.00 -4.81 7.13
N GLU A 19 10.32 -5.66 6.17
CA GLU A 19 11.60 -5.71 5.46
C GLU A 19 11.38 -5.32 3.99
N PHE A 20 12.03 -4.24 3.56
CA PHE A 20 11.83 -3.65 2.25
C PHE A 20 13.17 -3.35 1.60
N ILE A 21 13.22 -3.49 0.28
CA ILE A 21 14.42 -3.27 -0.52
C ILE A 21 14.33 -2.00 -1.37
N ASP A 22 13.11 -1.52 -1.63
CA ASP A 22 12.91 -0.31 -2.42
C ASP A 22 11.51 0.29 -2.23
N GLY A 23 11.40 1.59 -2.49
CA GLY A 23 10.17 2.31 -2.75
C GLY A 23 9.16 2.39 -1.61
N VAL A 24 8.31 3.42 -1.69
CA VAL A 24 7.09 3.51 -0.89
C VAL A 24 6.02 4.21 -1.69
N ALA A 25 4.78 3.73 -1.60
CA ALA A 25 3.60 4.44 -2.05
C ALA A 25 2.54 4.42 -0.96
N ALA A 26 1.67 5.43 -0.97
CA ALA A 26 0.50 5.47 -0.11
C ALA A 26 -0.73 5.97 -0.88
N SER A 27 -1.90 5.49 -0.50
CA SER A 27 -3.19 5.96 -1.00
C SER A 27 -4.24 5.90 0.11
N SER A 28 -5.38 6.54 -0.11
CA SER A 28 -6.52 6.54 0.81
C SER A 28 -7.81 6.55 -0.01
N TRP A 29 -8.66 5.53 0.19
CA TRP A 29 -9.94 5.40 -0.52
C TRP A 29 -11.16 5.77 0.34
N ALA A 30 -10.93 6.16 1.61
CA ALA A 30 -11.95 6.62 2.54
C ALA A 30 -11.32 7.41 3.70
N SER A 31 -12.13 8.19 4.42
CA SER A 31 -11.72 8.77 5.70
C SER A 31 -11.25 7.69 6.67
N TYR A 32 -10.21 7.99 7.45
CA TYR A 32 -9.56 7.05 8.38
C TYR A 32 -8.97 5.80 7.73
N ARG A 33 -8.79 5.81 6.41
CA ARG A 33 -8.13 4.74 5.67
C ARG A 33 -6.77 5.20 5.16
N LEU A 34 -5.72 4.43 5.41
CA LEU A 34 -4.43 4.56 4.73
C LEU A 34 -4.02 3.20 4.18
N ASP A 35 -3.50 3.16 2.97
CA ASP A 35 -2.95 1.97 2.34
C ASP A 35 -1.52 2.25 1.91
N CYS A 36 -0.57 1.56 2.53
CA CYS A 36 0.87 1.69 2.30
C CYS A 36 1.38 0.50 1.50
N PHE A 37 2.24 0.78 0.52
CA PHE A 37 2.86 -0.20 -0.37
C PHE A 37 4.37 -0.01 -0.41
N ALA A 38 5.12 -1.11 -0.56
CA ALA A 38 6.57 -1.11 -0.71
C ALA A 38 7.04 -2.38 -1.45
N VAL A 39 8.30 -2.41 -1.88
CA VAL A 39 8.92 -3.59 -2.48
C VAL A 39 9.55 -4.45 -1.39
N GLY A 40 9.08 -5.69 -1.24
CA GLY A 40 9.56 -6.65 -0.25
C GLY A 40 10.90 -7.29 -0.62
N SER A 41 11.66 -7.68 0.41
CA SER A 41 12.93 -8.43 0.26
C SER A 41 12.75 -9.86 -0.28
N ASP A 42 11.55 -10.41 -0.18
CA ASP A 42 11.15 -11.70 -0.74
C ASP A 42 10.75 -11.52 -2.20
N PHE A 43 11.72 -11.67 -3.11
CA PHE A 43 11.51 -11.71 -4.56
C PHE A 43 10.78 -10.48 -5.12
N HIS A 44 11.11 -9.28 -4.62
CA HIS A 44 10.59 -8.02 -5.15
C HIS A 44 9.05 -7.93 -5.12
N THR A 45 8.41 -8.58 -4.15
CA THR A 45 6.94 -8.64 -4.09
C THR A 45 6.33 -7.30 -3.67
N LEU A 46 5.10 -7.04 -4.11
CA LEU A 46 4.30 -5.93 -3.60
C LEU A 46 3.86 -6.24 -2.16
N LYS A 47 4.39 -5.48 -1.20
CA LYS A 47 3.93 -5.51 0.20
C LYS A 47 2.82 -4.50 0.40
N HIS A 48 1.83 -4.85 1.20
CA HIS A 48 0.69 -4.00 1.53
C HIS A 48 0.38 -4.07 3.03
N LYS A 49 0.22 -2.90 3.64
CA LYS A 49 -0.27 -2.71 5.01
C LYS A 49 -1.25 -1.56 4.99
N TRP A 50 -2.26 -1.61 5.85
CA TRP A 50 -3.26 -0.56 5.90
C TRP A 50 -3.65 -0.19 7.33
N TYR A 51 -4.22 1.00 7.46
CA TYR A 51 -4.81 1.53 8.67
C TYR A 51 -6.31 1.75 8.45
N ASP A 52 -7.17 1.26 9.35
CA ASP A 52 -8.62 1.52 9.36
C ASP A 52 -9.16 1.79 10.78
N GLY A 53 -8.33 2.42 11.60
CA GLY A 53 -8.52 2.57 13.06
C GLY A 53 -7.44 1.83 13.85
N SER A 54 -6.84 0.80 13.25
CA SER A 54 -5.61 0.17 13.69
C SER A 54 -4.75 -0.23 12.49
N TRP A 55 -3.44 -0.36 12.71
CA TRP A 55 -2.52 -0.87 11.70
C TRP A 55 -2.65 -2.39 11.59
N HIS A 56 -2.89 -2.90 10.38
CA HIS A 56 -2.92 -4.34 10.09
C HIS A 56 -1.52 -4.89 9.78
N GLU A 57 -1.35 -6.20 9.72
CA GLU A 57 -0.05 -6.80 9.36
C GLU A 57 0.35 -6.55 7.89
N TRP A 58 1.66 -6.57 7.63
CA TRP A 58 2.17 -6.55 6.26
C TRP A 58 1.80 -7.85 5.54
N MET A 59 1.15 -7.73 4.40
CA MET A 59 0.78 -8.86 3.55
C MET A 59 1.50 -8.81 2.20
N CYS A 60 1.93 -9.98 1.73
CA CYS A 60 2.40 -10.14 0.36
C CYS A 60 1.21 -10.12 -0.60
N ARG A 61 1.26 -9.25 -1.60
CA ARG A 61 0.28 -9.19 -2.70
C ARG A 61 0.86 -9.76 -3.99
N GLY A 62 1.99 -10.48 -3.93
CA GLY A 62 2.67 -11.06 -5.09
C GLY A 62 3.20 -9.99 -6.05
N GLY A 63 3.37 -10.37 -7.32
CA GLY A 63 4.05 -9.54 -8.31
C GLY A 63 5.57 -9.60 -8.17
N GLU A 64 6.26 -8.95 -9.11
CA GLU A 64 7.72 -8.86 -9.15
C GLU A 64 8.09 -7.47 -9.67
N LEU A 65 8.41 -6.57 -8.75
CA LEU A 65 8.52 -5.13 -8.98
C LEU A 65 10.00 -4.71 -9.14
N TYR A 66 10.30 -4.04 -10.23
CA TYR A 66 11.62 -3.49 -10.54
C TYR A 66 11.65 -1.96 -10.48
N SER A 67 10.61 -1.36 -9.89
CA SER A 67 10.55 0.05 -9.50
C SER A 67 9.78 0.19 -8.19
N ALA A 68 9.94 1.34 -7.55
CA ALA A 68 9.00 1.78 -6.52
C ALA A 68 7.56 1.71 -7.04
N PRO A 69 6.60 1.26 -6.21
CA PRO A 69 5.19 1.31 -6.58
C PRO A 69 4.70 2.77 -6.63
N ALA A 70 3.61 3.00 -7.36
CA ALA A 70 2.78 4.19 -7.28
C ALA A 70 1.35 3.73 -6.98
N ALA A 71 0.66 4.42 -6.07
CA ALA A 71 -0.70 4.06 -5.65
C ALA A 71 -1.63 5.26 -5.78
N VAL A 72 -2.86 5.01 -6.23
CA VAL A 72 -3.92 6.01 -6.36
C VAL A 72 -5.26 5.39 -5.99
N SER A 73 -6.17 6.22 -5.50
CA SER A 73 -7.59 5.89 -5.37
C SER A 73 -8.36 6.91 -6.19
N TRP A 74 -9.12 6.44 -7.19
CA TRP A 74 -9.94 7.29 -8.04
C TRP A 74 -11.43 7.16 -7.75
N ASP A 75 -11.82 6.24 -6.86
CA ASP A 75 -13.18 6.06 -6.36
C ASP A 75 -13.16 5.54 -4.93
N SER A 76 -14.26 5.78 -4.22
CA SER A 76 -14.48 5.20 -2.90
C SER A 76 -14.29 3.69 -2.96
N GLN A 77 -13.64 3.13 -1.95
CA GLN A 77 -13.41 1.67 -1.84
C GLN A 77 -12.51 1.07 -2.94
N ARG A 78 -11.87 1.90 -3.76
CA ARG A 78 -10.99 1.48 -4.85
C ARG A 78 -9.54 1.90 -4.60
N ILE A 79 -8.60 1.01 -4.87
CA ILE A 79 -7.17 1.32 -4.93
C ILE A 79 -6.61 0.72 -6.22
N ASP A 80 -5.74 1.47 -6.88
CA ASP A 80 -4.96 1.03 -8.03
C ASP A 80 -3.47 1.25 -7.74
N VAL A 81 -2.65 0.24 -8.04
CA VAL A 81 -1.20 0.23 -7.81
C VAL A 81 -0.50 -0.10 -9.12
N PHE A 82 0.52 0.68 -9.44
CA PHE A 82 1.32 0.57 -10.66
C PHE A 82 2.80 0.43 -10.30
N ALA A 83 3.55 -0.33 -11.10
CA ALA A 83 5.00 -0.44 -11.00
C ALA A 83 5.58 -0.94 -12.33
N ILE A 84 6.88 -0.86 -12.50
CA ILE A 84 7.58 -1.55 -13.59
C ILE A 84 7.86 -2.98 -13.15
N GLY A 85 7.49 -3.95 -13.99
CA GLY A 85 7.80 -5.37 -13.79
C GLY A 85 9.12 -5.80 -14.44
N GLU A 86 9.48 -7.07 -14.26
CA GLU A 86 10.71 -7.69 -14.78
C GLU A 86 10.98 -7.37 -16.26
N ASN A 87 9.95 -7.50 -17.10
CA ASN A 87 10.03 -7.28 -18.54
C ASN A 87 10.04 -5.80 -18.95
N LYS A 88 10.31 -4.88 -18.01
CA LYS A 88 10.29 -3.42 -18.22
C LYS A 88 8.94 -2.87 -18.70
N THR A 89 7.87 -3.61 -18.44
CA THR A 89 6.50 -3.20 -18.73
C THR A 89 5.84 -2.67 -17.47
N MET A 90 4.89 -1.75 -17.64
CA MET A 90 4.05 -1.32 -16.53
C MET A 90 3.11 -2.46 -16.13
N GLN A 91 3.20 -2.88 -14.87
CA GLN A 91 2.23 -3.73 -14.20
C GLN A 91 1.18 -2.88 -13.49
N HIS A 92 -0.04 -3.39 -13.42
CA HIS A 92 -1.16 -2.76 -12.73
C HIS A 92 -1.90 -3.81 -11.91
N LYS A 93 -2.18 -3.47 -10.65
CA LYS A 93 -3.00 -4.27 -9.74
C LYS A 93 -4.00 -3.38 -9.03
N TRP A 94 -5.20 -3.89 -8.76
CA TRP A 94 -6.24 -3.11 -8.10
C TRP A 94 -6.99 -3.91 -7.04
N TYR A 95 -7.62 -3.16 -6.14
CA TYR A 95 -8.53 -3.65 -5.12
C TYR A 95 -9.80 -2.82 -5.15
N HIS A 96 -10.97 -3.48 -5.13
CA HIS A 96 -12.25 -2.82 -4.89
C HIS A 96 -12.99 -3.62 -3.82
N LEU A 97 -13.44 -2.95 -2.76
CA LEU A 97 -14.27 -3.61 -1.75
C LEU A 97 -15.61 -3.97 -2.37
N GLN A 98 -15.99 -5.24 -2.30
CA GLN A 98 -17.33 -5.68 -2.64
C GLN A 98 -18.14 -5.79 -1.35
N LEU A 99 -19.15 -4.94 -1.20
CA LEU A 99 -20.16 -5.14 -0.17
C LEU A 99 -21.07 -6.27 -0.66
N ASN A 100 -20.99 -7.44 0.00
CA ASN A 100 -22.01 -8.46 -0.19
C ASN A 100 -23.35 -7.85 0.22
N GLN A 101 -24.27 -7.69 -0.73
CA GLN A 101 -25.66 -7.42 -0.37
C GLN A 101 -26.19 -8.70 0.28
N SER A 102 -26.38 -8.67 1.60
CA SER A 102 -27.18 -9.68 2.29
C SER A 102 -28.62 -9.57 1.76
N ASN A 103 -29.09 -10.62 1.11
CA ASN A 103 -30.53 -10.86 0.84
C ASN A 103 -31.30 -11.01 2.14
#